data_AF-A0A8E0KSU7-F1
#
_entry.id   AF-A0A8E0KSU7-F1
#
_cell.length_a   1.000
_cell.length_b   1.000
_cell.length_c   1.000
_cell.angle_alpha   90.00
_cell.angle_beta   90.00
_cell.angle_gamma   90.00
#
_symmetry.space_group_name_H-M   'P 1'
#
loop_
_entity.id
_entity.type
_entity.pdbx_description
1 polymer ?
#
loop_
_entity_poly.entity_id
_entity_poly.type
_entity_poly.pdbx_seq_one_letter_code
_entity_poly.pdbx_strand_id
1 'polypeptide(L)'
;MNYELLTTENAPVKMWTKGVPVEADARQQLINTAKMPFIFKHIAVMPDVHLGKGSTIGSVIPTKGAIIPAAVGVDIGCGMNALRTALTAADLPENLAELRQAIETAVPHGRTTGRCKRDKGAWENPPVNVDAKWAELEAGYQWLTQKYPRFLNTNNYKHLGTLGTGNHFIEICLDESE
;
A
#
# COMPACT_ATOMS: atom_id res chain seq x y z
N MET A 1 -1.69 -18.99 25.28
CA MET A 1 -2.22 -17.96 24.36
C MET A 1 -1.10 -17.60 23.39
N ASN A 2 -1.39 -17.42 22.09
CA ASN A 2 -0.39 -17.20 21.04
C ASN A 2 0.00 -15.72 20.84
N TYR A 3 -0.29 -14.84 21.80
CA TYR A 3 0.04 -13.41 21.76
C TYR A 3 0.54 -12.93 23.12
N GLU A 4 1.36 -11.89 23.10
CA GLU A 4 1.74 -11.08 24.27
C GLU A 4 0.68 -10.01 24.52
N LEU A 5 0.37 -9.75 25.79
CA LEU A 5 -0.66 -8.79 26.17
C LEU A 5 0.00 -7.54 26.77
N LEU A 6 -0.25 -6.39 26.15
CA LEU A 6 0.11 -5.08 26.67
C LEU A 6 -1.16 -4.39 27.16
N THR A 7 -1.31 -4.31 28.47
CA THR A 7 -2.46 -3.64 29.12
C THR A 7 -2.29 -2.12 29.04
N THR A 8 -3.36 -1.42 28.66
CA THR A 8 -3.42 0.05 28.68
C THR A 8 -4.71 0.52 29.36
N GLU A 9 -4.84 1.82 29.59
CA GLU A 9 -5.96 2.42 30.33
C GLU A 9 -7.33 2.20 29.66
N ASN A 10 -7.41 2.20 28.33
CA ASN A 10 -8.68 2.15 27.60
C ASN A 10 -8.91 0.80 26.88
N ALA A 11 -7.96 0.36 26.05
CA ALA A 11 -8.06 -0.92 25.35
C ALA A 11 -6.72 -1.69 25.43
N PRO A 12 -6.74 -3.01 25.65
CA PRO A 12 -5.52 -3.81 25.59
C PRO A 12 -4.97 -3.88 24.15
N VAL A 13 -3.66 -4.09 24.04
CA VAL A 13 -2.96 -4.40 22.80
C VAL A 13 -2.54 -5.86 22.82
N LYS A 14 -2.94 -6.62 21.80
CA LYS A 14 -2.54 -8.02 21.60
C LYS A 14 -1.46 -8.09 20.54
N MET A 15 -0.30 -8.63 20.90
CA MET A 15 0.90 -8.63 20.05
C MET A 15 1.29 -10.06 19.65
N TRP A 16 1.26 -10.34 18.35
CA TRP A 16 1.74 -11.60 17.77
C TRP A 16 3.21 -11.49 17.37
N THR A 17 4.05 -10.97 18.27
CA THR A 17 5.44 -10.59 18.00
C THR A 17 6.44 -11.49 18.73
N LYS A 18 6.02 -12.69 19.14
CA LYS A 18 6.88 -13.61 19.91
C LYS A 18 8.11 -13.98 19.06
N GLY A 19 9.30 -13.64 19.56
CA GLY A 19 10.57 -13.86 18.86
C GLY A 19 10.95 -12.76 17.87
N VAL A 20 10.14 -11.70 17.75
CA VAL A 20 10.40 -10.52 16.92
C VAL A 20 10.47 -9.29 17.81
N PRO A 21 11.63 -8.60 17.89
CA PRO A 21 11.77 -7.38 18.67
C PRO A 21 10.83 -6.29 18.17
N VAL A 22 10.16 -5.59 19.10
CA VAL A 22 9.36 -4.41 18.79
C VAL A 22 10.07 -3.18 19.34
N GLU A 23 10.36 -2.23 18.44
CA GLU A 23 11.06 -0.99 18.77
C GLU A 23 10.29 -0.17 19.81
N ALA A 24 11.02 0.55 20.67
CA ALA A 24 10.43 1.33 21.76
C ALA A 24 9.43 2.38 21.24
N ASP A 25 9.75 3.04 20.13
CA ASP A 25 8.88 4.07 19.54
C ASP A 25 7.59 3.47 18.95
N ALA A 26 7.69 2.32 18.28
CA ALA A 26 6.51 1.58 17.81
C ALA A 26 5.62 1.15 18.98
N ARG A 27 6.23 0.63 20.06
CA ARG A 27 5.51 0.25 21.28
C ARG A 27 4.83 1.45 21.93
N GLN A 28 5.50 2.61 21.99
CA GLN A 28 4.91 3.82 22.54
C GLN A 28 3.75 4.34 21.68
N GLN A 29 3.89 4.26 20.35
CA GLN A 29 2.81 4.63 19.43
C GLN A 29 1.57 3.74 19.63
N LEU A 30 1.75 2.42 19.78
CA LEU A 30 0.66 1.48 20.12
C LEU A 30 -0.05 1.84 21.43
N ILE A 31 0.72 2.17 22.48
CA ILE A 31 0.17 2.60 23.77
C ILE A 31 -0.67 3.88 23.60
N ASN A 32 -0.16 4.86 22.86
CA ASN A 32 -0.85 6.12 22.61
C ASN A 32 -2.16 5.90 21.83
N THR A 33 -2.13 5.06 20.79
CA THR A 33 -3.34 4.71 20.03
C THR A 33 -4.36 3.96 20.89
N ALA A 34 -3.92 3.02 21.73
CA ALA A 34 -4.79 2.22 22.60
C ALA A 34 -5.56 3.05 23.64
N LYS A 35 -5.01 4.21 24.04
CA LYS A 35 -5.65 5.17 24.95
C LYS A 35 -6.82 5.94 24.32
N MET A 36 -6.99 5.91 23.00
CA MET A 36 -8.05 6.66 22.34
C MET A 36 -9.45 6.11 22.70
N PRO A 37 -10.44 6.95 23.05
CA PRO A 37 -11.69 6.51 23.67
C PRO A 37 -12.62 5.71 22.75
N PHE A 38 -12.37 5.72 21.43
CA PHE A 38 -13.17 5.04 20.42
C PHE A 38 -12.57 3.71 19.94
N ILE A 39 -11.45 3.25 20.53
CA ILE A 39 -10.90 1.92 20.22
C ILE A 39 -11.90 0.85 20.66
N PHE A 40 -12.19 -0.07 19.74
CA PHE A 40 -13.19 -1.11 19.95
C PHE A 40 -12.51 -2.43 20.35
N LYS A 41 -12.69 -2.84 21.61
CA LYS A 41 -12.19 -4.09 22.23
C LYS A 41 -10.66 -4.17 22.41
N HIS A 42 -9.86 -4.11 21.35
CA HIS A 42 -8.39 -4.25 21.42
C HIS A 42 -7.72 -3.84 20.11
N ILE A 43 -6.44 -3.46 20.19
CA ILE A 43 -5.56 -3.38 19.00
C ILE A 43 -4.90 -4.75 18.78
N ALA A 44 -4.81 -5.18 17.53
CA ALA A 44 -4.05 -6.37 17.15
C ALA A 44 -2.78 -5.97 16.40
N VAL A 45 -1.64 -6.55 16.78
CA VAL A 45 -0.31 -6.18 16.29
C VAL A 45 0.36 -7.39 15.66
N MET A 46 0.77 -7.22 14.41
CA MET A 46 1.40 -8.23 13.57
C MET A 46 2.93 -8.24 13.78
N PRO A 47 3.63 -9.33 13.39
CA PRO A 47 5.08 -9.44 13.57
C PRO A 47 5.91 -8.36 12.88
N ASP A 48 5.40 -7.78 11.80
CA ASP A 48 6.05 -6.74 10.99
C ASP A 48 5.83 -5.32 11.54
N VAL A 49 5.35 -5.19 12.78
CA VAL A 49 5.07 -3.89 13.40
C VAL A 49 6.31 -3.01 13.49
N HIS A 50 6.17 -1.77 13.03
CA HIS A 50 7.18 -0.75 13.18
C HIS A 50 6.55 0.65 13.21
N LEU A 51 7.37 1.64 13.57
CA LEU A 51 6.95 3.03 13.66
C LEU A 51 6.40 3.51 12.30
N GLY A 52 5.21 4.09 12.31
CA GLY A 52 4.60 4.68 11.13
C GLY A 52 4.20 6.14 11.33
N LYS A 53 3.77 6.79 10.25
CA LYS A 53 3.29 8.18 10.28
C LYS A 53 1.83 8.23 10.71
N GLY A 54 1.59 8.52 11.99
CA GLY A 54 0.25 8.61 12.58
C GLY A 54 -0.08 7.38 13.42
N SER A 55 -0.09 6.20 12.80
CA SER A 55 -0.15 4.89 13.51
C SER A 55 1.05 4.03 13.15
N THR A 56 1.23 2.92 13.87
CA THR A 56 2.18 1.88 13.47
C THR A 56 1.73 1.19 12.19
N ILE A 57 2.69 0.76 11.37
CA ILE A 57 2.47 -0.24 10.32
C ILE A 57 2.38 -1.61 11.00
N GLY A 58 1.68 -2.58 10.39
CA GLY A 58 1.50 -3.92 10.97
C GLY A 58 0.51 -3.94 12.14
N SER A 59 -0.50 -3.07 12.15
CA SER A 59 -1.52 -3.03 13.20
C SER A 59 -2.94 -2.99 12.66
N VAL A 60 -3.86 -3.63 13.39
CA VAL A 60 -5.31 -3.53 13.18
C VAL A 60 -5.89 -2.73 14.34
N ILE A 61 -6.48 -1.57 14.01
CA ILE A 61 -6.99 -0.59 14.97
C ILE A 61 -8.51 -0.48 14.77
N PRO A 62 -9.30 -1.38 15.39
CA PRO A 62 -10.75 -1.31 15.29
C PRO A 62 -11.29 -0.11 16.08
N THR A 63 -12.20 0.64 15.48
CA THR A 63 -12.85 1.80 16.09
C THR A 63 -14.37 1.63 16.10
N LYS A 64 -15.05 2.29 17.04
CA LYS A 64 -16.52 2.40 17.07
C LYS A 64 -16.91 3.87 17.06
N GLY A 65 -17.67 4.29 16.03
CA GLY A 65 -18.16 5.68 15.92
C GLY A 65 -17.08 6.71 15.54
N ALA A 66 -15.90 6.28 15.10
CA ALA A 66 -14.81 7.17 14.70
C ALA A 66 -14.02 6.58 13.52
N ILE A 67 -13.40 7.45 12.72
CA ILE A 67 -12.43 7.09 11.68
C ILE A 67 -11.11 7.81 12.01
N ILE A 68 -9.98 7.13 11.82
CA ILE A 68 -8.64 7.70 11.99
C ILE A 68 -7.96 7.70 10.61
N PRO A 69 -8.04 8.79 9.81
CA PRO A 69 -7.45 8.80 8.47
C PRO A 69 -5.96 8.48 8.44
N ALA A 70 -5.21 8.97 9.44
CA ALA A 70 -3.78 8.71 9.57
C ALA A 70 -3.44 7.23 9.84
N ALA A 71 -4.41 6.42 10.29
CA ALA A 71 -4.22 4.99 10.53
C ALA A 71 -4.43 4.12 9.27
N VAL A 72 -5.00 4.69 8.21
CA VAL A 72 -5.15 4.00 6.91
C VAL A 72 -3.82 4.00 6.14
N GLY A 73 -2.99 5.02 6.36
CA GLY A 73 -1.75 5.25 5.63
C GLY A 73 -1.91 6.33 4.56
N VAL A 74 -0.76 6.80 4.05
CA VAL A 74 -0.71 7.83 3.00
C VAL A 74 -0.98 7.27 1.61
N ASP A 75 -0.71 5.97 1.42
CA ASP A 75 -0.92 5.24 0.18
C ASP A 75 -2.15 4.34 0.30
N ILE A 76 -3.32 4.95 0.16
CA ILE A 76 -4.60 4.29 0.40
C ILE A 76 -4.85 3.27 -0.72
N GLY A 77 -4.99 2.00 -0.34
CA GLY A 77 -5.19 0.91 -1.29
C GLY A 77 -3.89 0.26 -1.79
N CYS A 78 -2.73 0.64 -1.25
CA CYS A 78 -1.51 -0.14 -1.41
C CYS A 78 -1.77 -1.60 -0.98
N GLY A 79 -1.37 -2.54 -1.81
CA GLY A 79 -1.68 -3.94 -1.64
C GLY A 79 -1.02 -4.78 -2.73
N MET A 80 -1.30 -6.08 -2.69
CA MET A 80 -0.70 -7.05 -3.61
C MET A 80 -1.80 -7.77 -4.39
N ASN A 81 -1.49 -8.11 -5.64
CA ASN A 81 -2.28 -9.02 -6.45
C ASN A 81 -1.33 -10.09 -7.02
N ALA A 82 -1.71 -11.35 -6.89
CA ALA A 82 -0.94 -12.48 -7.41
C ALA A 82 -1.79 -13.21 -8.46
N LEU A 83 -1.22 -13.43 -9.64
CA LEU A 83 -1.86 -14.15 -10.74
C LEU A 83 -1.05 -15.41 -11.04
N ARG A 84 -1.65 -16.57 -10.80
CA ARG A 84 -1.08 -17.85 -11.25
C ARG A 84 -1.22 -17.98 -12.76
N THR A 85 -0.13 -18.29 -13.44
CA THR A 85 -0.14 -18.57 -14.88
C THR A 85 -0.19 -20.08 -15.13
N ALA A 86 -0.40 -20.47 -16.39
CA ALA A 86 -0.24 -21.87 -16.81
C ALA A 86 1.22 -22.25 -17.14
N LEU A 87 2.15 -21.29 -17.06
CA LEU A 87 3.57 -21.50 -17.35
C LEU A 87 4.29 -22.07 -16.13
N THR A 88 5.35 -22.81 -16.39
CA THR A 88 6.23 -23.46 -15.42
C THR A 88 7.63 -22.88 -15.48
N ALA A 89 8.50 -23.29 -14.54
CA ALA A 89 9.92 -22.92 -14.57
C ALA A 89 10.61 -23.33 -15.89
N ALA A 90 10.17 -24.42 -16.53
CA ALA A 90 10.72 -24.90 -17.79
C ALA A 90 10.37 -24.02 -19.00
N ASP A 91 9.34 -23.18 -18.89
CA ASP A 91 8.94 -22.24 -19.93
C ASP A 91 9.73 -20.92 -19.86
N LEU A 92 10.49 -20.70 -18.78
CA LEU A 92 11.30 -19.50 -18.63
C LEU A 92 12.57 -19.56 -19.50
N PRO A 93 12.94 -18.46 -20.15
CA PRO A 93 14.22 -18.38 -20.82
C PRO A 93 15.36 -18.39 -19.80
N GLU A 94 16.55 -18.85 -20.22
CA GLU A 94 17.76 -18.79 -19.36
C GLU A 94 18.10 -17.35 -18.94
N ASN A 95 17.76 -16.36 -19.78
CA ASN A 95 17.98 -14.94 -19.52
C ASN A 95 16.65 -14.18 -19.41
N LEU A 96 16.38 -13.61 -18.25
CA LEU A 96 15.15 -12.85 -17.96
C LEU A 96 15.21 -11.37 -18.39
N ALA A 97 16.30 -10.91 -19.01
CA ALA A 97 16.47 -9.51 -19.39
C ALA A 97 15.35 -9.01 -20.32
N GLU A 98 14.99 -9.81 -21.33
CA GLU A 98 13.93 -9.46 -22.29
C GLU A 98 12.56 -9.41 -21.61
N LEU A 99 12.28 -10.36 -20.72
CA LEU A 99 11.04 -10.40 -19.95
C LEU A 99 10.92 -9.18 -19.03
N ARG A 100 11.99 -8.86 -18.28
CA ARG A 100 12.06 -7.64 -17.47
C ARG A 100 11.81 -6.40 -18.32
N GLN A 101 12.48 -6.28 -19.47
CA GLN A 101 12.30 -5.14 -20.37
C GLN A 101 10.87 -5.05 -20.90
N ALA A 102 10.23 -6.18 -21.23
CA ALA A 102 8.84 -6.21 -21.66
C ALA A 102 7.88 -5.73 -20.56
N ILE A 103 8.09 -6.15 -19.30
CA ILE A 103 7.31 -5.69 -18.14
C ILE A 103 7.50 -4.18 -17.95
N GLU A 104 8.74 -3.70 -17.96
CA GLU A 104 9.06 -2.28 -17.76
C GLU A 104 8.49 -1.39 -18.88
N THR A 105 8.38 -1.92 -20.10
CA THR A 105 7.75 -1.23 -21.23
C THR A 105 6.23 -1.21 -21.09
N ALA A 106 5.63 -2.31 -20.63
CA ALA A 106 4.18 -2.44 -20.48
C ALA A 106 3.64 -1.70 -19.24
N VAL A 107 4.44 -1.56 -18.18
CA VAL A 107 4.05 -0.94 -16.91
C VAL A 107 5.04 0.16 -16.55
N PRO A 108 4.69 1.44 -16.77
CA PRO A 108 5.51 2.56 -16.36
C PRO A 108 5.73 2.53 -14.86
N HIS A 109 6.95 2.87 -14.46
CA HIS A 109 7.40 2.86 -13.07
C HIS A 109 8.42 3.98 -12.87
N GLY A 110 8.70 4.29 -11.61
CA GLY A 110 9.58 5.39 -11.27
C GLY A 110 8.84 6.71 -11.06
N ARG A 111 9.61 7.74 -10.74
CA ARG A 111 9.15 9.12 -10.61
C ARG A 111 10.31 10.06 -10.86
N THR A 112 10.04 11.20 -11.47
CA THR A 112 11.05 12.27 -11.52
C THR A 112 11.10 13.07 -10.22
N THR A 113 12.30 13.22 -9.67
CA THR A 113 12.56 14.09 -8.51
C THR A 113 12.88 15.51 -8.96
N GLY A 114 12.32 16.52 -8.27
CA GLY A 114 12.48 17.95 -8.55
C GLY A 114 11.30 18.60 -9.27
N ARG A 115 11.10 19.92 -9.05
CA ARG A 115 10.08 20.71 -9.76
C ARG A 115 10.53 20.94 -11.21
N CYS A 116 9.60 20.94 -12.16
CA CYS A 116 9.76 21.33 -13.59
C CYS A 116 10.17 20.25 -14.61
N LYS A 117 10.16 18.95 -14.29
CA LYS A 117 10.37 17.89 -15.30
C LYS A 117 9.11 17.04 -15.47
N ARG A 118 8.85 16.57 -16.70
CA ARG A 118 7.83 15.53 -16.99
C ARG A 118 8.06 14.35 -16.05
N ASP A 119 7.01 13.80 -15.47
CA ASP A 119 7.14 12.69 -14.53
C ASP A 119 7.50 11.39 -15.27
N LYS A 120 8.81 11.12 -15.40
CA LYS A 120 9.41 9.92 -16.02
C LYS A 120 9.07 8.64 -15.23
N GLY A 121 7.79 8.27 -15.26
CA GLY A 121 7.20 7.14 -14.55
C GLY A 121 5.67 7.13 -14.61
N ALA A 122 5.08 8.24 -15.10
CA ALA A 122 3.72 8.29 -15.61
C ALA A 122 3.68 8.00 -17.11
N TRP A 123 2.49 7.68 -17.63
CA TRP A 123 2.24 7.67 -19.06
C TRP A 123 2.43 9.06 -19.67
N GLU A 124 3.15 9.16 -20.80
CA GLU A 124 3.11 10.39 -21.61
C GLU A 124 1.76 10.49 -22.34
N ASN A 125 1.44 9.43 -23.08
CA ASN A 125 0.17 9.18 -23.74
C ASN A 125 -0.39 7.86 -23.22
N PRO A 126 -1.40 7.89 -22.33
CA PRO A 126 -2.03 6.66 -21.82
C PRO A 126 -2.57 5.79 -22.96
N PRO A 127 -2.44 4.46 -22.87
CA PRO A 127 -2.98 3.54 -23.86
C PRO A 127 -4.52 3.39 -23.72
N VAL A 128 -5.16 2.87 -24.77
CA VAL A 128 -6.63 2.75 -24.89
C VAL A 128 -7.28 2.03 -23.69
N ASN A 129 -6.63 1.02 -23.13
CA ASN A 129 -7.13 0.31 -21.95
C ASN A 129 -7.11 1.18 -20.68
N VAL A 130 -6.12 2.08 -20.54
CA VAL A 130 -6.07 3.06 -19.45
C VAL A 130 -7.14 4.13 -19.65
N ASP A 131 -7.38 4.58 -20.88
CA ASP A 131 -8.45 5.53 -21.22
C ASP A 131 -9.83 4.98 -20.87
N ALA A 132 -10.10 3.73 -21.29
CA ALA A 132 -11.35 3.05 -20.99
C ALA A 132 -11.57 2.94 -19.47
N LYS A 133 -10.52 2.60 -18.70
CA LYS A 133 -10.61 2.52 -17.25
C LYS A 133 -10.75 3.89 -16.59
N TRP A 134 -10.14 4.93 -17.13
CA TRP A 134 -10.32 6.29 -16.64
C TRP A 134 -11.75 6.77 -16.84
N ALA A 135 -12.37 6.48 -17.99
CA ALA A 135 -13.76 6.84 -18.27
C ALA A 135 -14.73 6.25 -17.23
N GLU A 136 -14.47 5.04 -16.73
CA GLU A 136 -15.25 4.43 -15.63
C GLU A 136 -15.11 5.19 -14.29
N LEU A 137 -13.97 5.84 -14.06
CA LEU A 137 -13.65 6.54 -12.80
C LEU A 137 -13.94 8.05 -12.86
N GLU A 138 -14.10 8.61 -14.06
CA GLU A 138 -14.15 10.05 -14.30
C GLU A 138 -15.27 10.73 -13.52
N ALA A 139 -16.49 10.16 -13.51
CA ALA A 139 -17.61 10.73 -12.78
C ALA A 139 -17.34 10.86 -11.26
N GLY A 140 -16.72 9.84 -10.67
CA GLY A 140 -16.34 9.85 -9.25
C GLY A 140 -15.22 10.85 -8.96
N TYR A 141 -14.25 10.97 -9.88
CA TYR A 141 -13.19 11.95 -9.78
C TYR A 141 -13.72 13.39 -9.92
N GLN A 142 -14.65 13.65 -10.85
CA GLN A 142 -15.31 14.95 -10.99
C GLN A 142 -16.07 15.32 -9.72
N TRP A 143 -16.82 14.38 -9.12
CA TRP A 143 -17.48 14.61 -7.83
C TRP A 143 -16.48 14.97 -6.71
N LEU A 144 -15.33 14.27 -6.63
CA LEU A 144 -14.29 14.57 -5.66
C LEU A 144 -13.67 15.95 -5.87
N THR A 145 -13.38 16.34 -7.11
CA THR A 145 -12.73 17.61 -7.42
C THR A 145 -13.65 18.81 -7.20
N GLN A 146 -14.96 18.67 -7.36
CA GLN A 146 -15.93 19.71 -6.97
C GLN A 146 -15.84 20.03 -5.47
N LYS A 147 -15.68 19.01 -4.63
CA LYS A 147 -15.54 19.19 -3.17
C LYS A 147 -14.12 19.58 -2.77
N TYR A 148 -13.12 19.10 -3.49
CA TYR A 148 -11.71 19.29 -3.19
C TYR A 148 -10.92 19.67 -4.46
N PRO A 149 -10.98 20.95 -4.90
CA PRO A 149 -10.38 21.39 -6.17
C PRO A 149 -8.87 21.17 -6.27
N ARG A 150 -8.17 21.01 -5.13
CA ARG A 150 -6.73 20.71 -5.09
C ARG A 150 -6.34 19.47 -5.92
N PHE A 151 -7.26 18.51 -6.08
CA PHE A 151 -7.00 17.30 -6.87
C PHE A 151 -6.86 17.58 -8.37
N LEU A 152 -7.36 18.70 -8.88
CA LEU A 152 -7.12 19.11 -10.27
C LEU A 152 -5.64 19.39 -10.56
N ASN A 153 -4.84 19.66 -9.51
CA ASN A 153 -3.40 19.88 -9.61
C ASN A 153 -2.58 18.58 -9.48
N THR A 154 -3.23 17.41 -9.59
CA THR A 154 -2.59 16.10 -9.45
C THR A 154 -2.74 15.29 -10.74
N ASN A 155 -1.82 14.35 -10.97
CA ASN A 155 -1.69 13.64 -12.24
C ASN A 155 -2.36 12.24 -12.22
N ASN A 156 -3.59 12.13 -11.73
CA ASN A 156 -4.21 10.82 -11.48
C ASN A 156 -4.38 9.98 -12.74
N TYR A 157 -4.81 10.60 -13.83
CA TYR A 157 -5.06 9.92 -15.11
C TYR A 157 -3.79 9.29 -15.69
N LYS A 158 -2.66 10.02 -15.75
CA LYS A 158 -1.42 9.48 -16.31
C LYS A 158 -0.70 8.50 -15.38
N HIS A 159 -1.07 8.44 -14.10
CA HIS A 159 -0.56 7.43 -13.18
C HIS A 159 -1.45 6.18 -13.08
N LEU A 160 -2.64 6.19 -13.70
CA LEU A 160 -3.50 5.02 -13.76
C LEU A 160 -2.80 3.89 -14.54
N GLY A 161 -2.66 2.72 -13.91
CA GLY A 161 -1.94 1.59 -14.51
C GLY A 161 -0.41 1.76 -14.52
N THR A 162 0.13 2.56 -13.59
CA THR A 162 1.58 2.66 -13.37
C THR A 162 1.95 2.05 -12.02
N LEU A 163 3.19 1.59 -11.87
CA LEU A 163 3.67 0.95 -10.64
C LEU A 163 4.01 1.97 -9.55
N GLY A 164 4.51 3.14 -9.95
CA GLY A 164 5.01 4.16 -9.02
C GLY A 164 6.42 3.88 -8.52
N THR A 165 6.69 4.19 -7.25
CA THR A 165 8.02 4.14 -6.61
C THR A 165 7.94 3.58 -5.20
N GLY A 166 9.07 3.43 -4.52
CA GLY A 166 9.14 2.93 -3.15
C GLY A 166 9.13 1.42 -3.16
N ASN A 167 8.24 0.80 -2.38
CA ASN A 167 8.17 -0.66 -2.25
C ASN A 167 7.17 -1.29 -3.22
N HIS A 168 6.86 -0.62 -4.34
CA HIS A 168 5.97 -1.13 -5.38
C HIS A 168 6.80 -1.82 -6.47
N PHE A 169 6.56 -3.11 -6.67
CA PHE A 169 7.31 -3.94 -7.61
C PHE A 169 6.39 -4.94 -8.31
N ILE A 170 6.88 -5.47 -9.43
CA ILE A 170 6.35 -6.67 -10.07
C ILE A 170 7.45 -7.71 -9.97
N GLU A 171 7.12 -8.89 -9.46
CA GLU A 171 8.04 -10.01 -9.37
C GLU A 171 7.44 -11.25 -10.04
N ILE A 172 8.33 -12.15 -10.45
CA ILE A 172 7.98 -13.46 -10.96
C ILE A 172 8.50 -14.46 -9.94
N CYS A 173 7.59 -15.27 -9.41
CA CYS A 173 7.89 -16.29 -8.42
C CYS A 173 7.64 -17.67 -9.02
N LEU A 174 8.48 -18.63 -8.65
CA LEU A 174 8.16 -20.03 -8.86
C LEU A 174 7.22 -20.48 -7.74
N ASP A 175 6.21 -21.28 -8.11
CA ASP A 175 5.33 -21.92 -7.17
C ASP A 175 6.08 -23.10 -6.50
N GLU A 176 6.10 -23.15 -5.17
CA GLU A 176 6.77 -24.20 -4.40
C GLU A 176 5.80 -25.35 -4.02
N SER A 177 4.56 -25.33 -4.52
CA SER A 177 3.56 -26.36 -4.25
C SER A 177 3.65 -27.60 -5.14
N GLU A 178 4.70 -27.74 -5.95
CA GLU A 178 5.03 -28.96 -6.70
C GLU A 178 5.88 -29.96 -5.90
#